data_AF-I4GR75-F1
#
_entry.id   AF-I4GR75-F1
#
_cell.length_a   1.000
_cell.length_b   1.000
_cell.length_c   1.000
_cell.angle_alpha   90.00
_cell.angle_beta   90.00
_cell.angle_gamma   90.00
#
_symmetry.space_group_name_H-M   'P 1'
#
loop_
_entity.id
_entity.type
_entity.pdbx_description
1 polymer ?
#
loop_
_entity_poly.entity_id
_entity_poly.type
_entity_poly.pdbx_seq_one_letter_code
_entity_poly.pdbx_strand_id
1 'polypeptide(L)'
;MPLKSSLCYSVALATVATATLAPVASAATFNFSFSNVGGPVSGTVQGTLTLPDGDGTNLSATSLIVTSAPSALGYTLPFNVLANSTGVFDNSFTVSGGVITASSFGAQYNSEAFTLNLSPGSLGSLFSVQGAANLFSGVVDLNSTTLTYSPAAPTTVPEPATVLGLLSVAGVGLLCKGRKLEK
;
A
#
# COMPACT_ATOMS: atom_id res chain seq x y z
N MET A 1 -36.50 -69.19 0.69
CA MET A 1 -36.92 -68.60 1.98
C MET A 1 -35.68 -68.05 2.68
N PRO A 2 -35.70 -66.80 3.16
CA PRO A 2 -34.48 -65.97 3.34
C PRO A 2 -33.97 -65.98 4.78
N LEU A 3 -32.67 -65.69 4.99
CA LEU A 3 -32.17 -65.27 6.31
C LEU A 3 -31.01 -64.26 6.24
N LYS A 4 -31.37 -63.00 6.54
CA LYS A 4 -30.71 -62.01 7.42
C LYS A 4 -29.35 -61.38 7.06
N SER A 5 -29.40 -60.03 7.05
CA SER A 5 -28.45 -59.09 7.67
C SER A 5 -27.08 -58.94 6.98
N SER A 6 -26.45 -57.77 6.89
CA SER A 6 -26.56 -56.59 7.73
C SER A 6 -26.21 -55.34 6.95
N LEU A 7 -27.01 -54.31 7.19
CA LEU A 7 -26.83 -52.93 6.77
C LEU A 7 -25.64 -52.33 7.54
N CYS A 8 -24.61 -51.87 6.85
CA CYS A 8 -23.61 -50.94 7.41
C CYS A 8 -23.33 -49.85 6.37
N TYR A 9 -24.24 -48.87 6.30
CA TYR A 9 -23.99 -47.61 5.59
C TYR A 9 -23.10 -46.74 6.47
N SER A 10 -21.80 -46.71 6.18
CA SER A 10 -20.88 -45.72 6.76
C SER A 10 -21.01 -44.42 5.98
N VAL A 11 -21.86 -43.51 6.45
CA VAL A 11 -21.92 -42.12 5.95
C VAL A 11 -20.72 -41.38 6.54
N ALA A 12 -19.66 -41.21 5.76
CA ALA A 12 -18.55 -40.35 6.13
C ALA A 12 -18.99 -38.89 5.98
N LEU A 13 -19.15 -38.20 7.11
CA LEU A 13 -19.45 -36.77 7.19
C LEU A 13 -18.22 -36.00 6.70
N ALA A 14 -18.30 -35.43 5.49
CA ALA A 14 -17.26 -34.57 4.95
C ALA A 14 -17.34 -33.19 5.62
N THR A 15 -16.49 -32.97 6.62
CA THR A 15 -16.31 -31.65 7.24
C THR A 15 -15.59 -30.75 6.24
N VAL A 16 -16.33 -29.83 5.62
CA VAL A 16 -15.74 -28.78 4.79
C VAL A 16 -14.99 -27.83 5.71
N ALA A 17 -13.66 -27.95 5.73
CA ALA A 17 -12.81 -26.95 6.36
C ALA A 17 -12.92 -25.66 5.53
N THR A 18 -13.78 -24.74 5.98
CA THR A 18 -13.74 -23.35 5.51
C THR A 18 -12.42 -22.74 5.95
N ALA A 19 -11.44 -22.76 5.04
CA ALA A 19 -10.26 -21.93 5.17
C ALA A 19 -10.72 -20.47 5.16
N THR A 20 -10.82 -19.87 6.33
CA THR A 20 -10.94 -18.42 6.46
C THR A 20 -9.64 -17.83 5.92
N LEU A 21 -9.64 -17.46 4.65
CA LEU A 21 -8.61 -16.58 4.10
C LEU A 21 -8.62 -15.33 4.97
N ALA A 22 -7.58 -15.16 5.78
CA ALA A 22 -7.37 -13.91 6.48
C ALA A 22 -7.43 -12.79 5.43
N PRO A 23 -8.18 -11.69 5.66
CA PRO A 23 -8.13 -10.57 4.75
C PRO A 23 -6.66 -10.17 4.63
N VAL A 24 -6.12 -10.29 3.41
CA VAL A 24 -4.83 -9.69 3.09
C VAL A 24 -5.00 -8.23 3.45
N ALA A 25 -4.19 -7.71 4.37
CA ALA A 25 -4.19 -6.30 4.71
C ALA A 25 -3.90 -5.53 3.42
N SER A 26 -4.96 -5.09 2.77
CA SER A 26 -4.88 -4.43 1.49
C SER A 26 -4.53 -2.97 1.76
N ALA A 27 -3.73 -2.36 0.89
CA ALA A 27 -3.15 -1.05 1.12
C ALA A 27 -3.32 -0.16 -0.10
N ALA A 28 -3.76 1.07 0.13
CA ALA A 28 -4.11 2.01 -0.90
C ALA A 28 -2.88 2.88 -1.18
N THR A 29 -2.46 2.91 -2.45
CA THR A 29 -1.34 3.76 -2.86
C THR A 29 -1.86 4.98 -3.59
N PHE A 30 -1.34 6.15 -3.21
CA PHE A 30 -1.66 7.43 -3.83
C PHE A 30 -0.38 8.08 -4.33
N ASN A 31 -0.46 8.73 -5.49
CA ASN A 31 0.56 9.67 -5.92
C ASN A 31 0.30 11.01 -5.24
N PHE A 32 1.35 11.69 -4.80
CA PHE A 32 1.29 13.08 -4.39
C PHE A 32 2.18 13.93 -5.29
N SER A 33 1.81 15.20 -5.45
CA SER A 33 2.59 16.19 -6.19
C SER A 33 2.36 17.58 -5.61
N PHE A 34 3.44 18.34 -5.40
CA PHE A 34 3.36 19.77 -5.07
C PHE A 34 4.50 20.53 -5.75
N SER A 35 4.26 21.79 -6.07
CA SER A 35 5.22 22.64 -6.79
C SER A 35 5.66 23.83 -5.95
N ASN A 36 6.83 24.37 -6.28
CA ASN A 36 7.35 25.55 -5.62
C ASN A 36 6.44 26.77 -5.87
N VAL A 37 6.06 27.47 -4.80
CA VAL A 37 5.31 28.74 -4.86
C VAL A 37 6.14 29.89 -4.29
N GLY A 38 6.94 29.64 -3.26
CA GLY A 38 7.72 30.69 -2.58
C GLY A 38 9.07 30.26 -2.04
N GLY A 39 9.52 29.04 -2.35
CA GLY A 39 10.83 28.53 -1.95
C GLY A 39 11.95 28.92 -2.92
N PRO A 40 13.22 28.83 -2.49
CA PRO A 40 14.38 29.15 -3.31
C PRO A 40 14.65 28.11 -4.42
N VAL A 41 14.11 26.89 -4.33
CA VAL A 41 14.28 25.85 -5.35
C VAL A 41 13.00 25.71 -6.17
N SER A 42 13.08 26.12 -7.43
CA SER A 42 11.99 25.95 -8.39
C SER A 42 11.83 24.48 -8.82
N GLY A 43 10.58 24.08 -9.06
CA GLY A 43 10.22 22.77 -9.61
C GLY A 43 9.13 22.08 -8.80
N THR A 44 8.95 20.80 -9.07
CA THR A 44 7.87 19.97 -8.51
C THR A 44 8.45 18.76 -7.80
N VAL A 45 7.91 18.45 -6.63
CA VAL A 45 8.19 17.23 -5.89
C VAL A 45 7.03 16.29 -6.08
N GLN A 46 7.33 15.05 -6.49
CA GLN A 46 6.34 14.01 -6.70
C GLN A 46 6.77 12.72 -6.01
N GLY A 47 5.79 11.94 -5.61
CA GLY A 47 6.06 10.67 -4.96
C GLY A 47 4.81 9.84 -4.78
N THR A 48 4.98 8.73 -4.06
CA THR A 48 3.91 7.84 -3.67
C THR A 48 3.80 7.78 -2.15
N LEU A 49 2.59 7.62 -1.67
CA LEU A 49 2.31 7.32 -0.27
C LEU A 49 1.37 6.12 -0.21
N THR A 50 1.53 5.29 0.82
CA THR A 50 0.72 4.10 1.05
C THR A 50 -0.02 4.25 2.37
N LEU A 51 -1.34 4.07 2.32
CA LEU A 51 -2.24 4.08 3.47
C LEU A 51 -2.85 2.68 3.66
N PRO A 52 -3.35 2.35 4.87
CA PRO A 52 -4.25 1.22 5.04
C PRO A 52 -5.45 1.35 4.10
N ASP A 53 -5.97 0.24 3.59
CA ASP A 53 -7.18 0.28 2.77
C ASP A 53 -8.40 0.73 3.54
N GLY A 54 -9.30 1.36 2.79
CA GLY A 54 -10.59 1.82 3.26
C GLY A 54 -10.67 3.34 3.37
N ASP A 55 -11.91 3.81 3.45
CA ASP A 55 -12.20 5.18 3.81
C ASP A 55 -12.07 5.36 5.32
N GLY A 56 -11.64 6.53 5.76
CA GLY A 56 -11.46 6.81 7.18
C GLY A 56 -10.75 8.13 7.43
N THR A 57 -10.76 8.56 8.68
CA THR A 57 -10.04 9.73 9.20
C THR A 57 -8.83 9.27 10.01
N ASN A 58 -7.76 10.07 10.05
CA ASN A 58 -6.54 9.77 10.81
C ASN A 58 -5.86 8.45 10.41
N LEU A 59 -5.91 8.13 9.11
CA LEU A 59 -5.14 7.04 8.55
C LEU A 59 -3.66 7.47 8.50
N SER A 60 -2.77 6.63 9.03
CA SER A 60 -1.34 6.90 9.01
C SER A 60 -0.68 6.25 7.80
N ALA A 61 0.13 7.02 7.07
CA ALA A 61 0.93 6.49 5.98
C ALA A 61 1.96 5.48 6.52
N THR A 62 2.00 4.31 5.90
CA THR A 62 2.97 3.25 6.19
C THR A 62 4.21 3.36 5.30
N SER A 63 4.09 4.06 4.16
CA SER A 63 5.18 4.35 3.24
C SER A 63 4.98 5.73 2.64
N LEU A 64 6.08 6.47 2.47
CA LEU A 64 6.11 7.74 1.76
C LEU A 64 7.44 7.85 1.01
N ILE A 65 7.38 7.81 -0.32
CA ILE A 65 8.53 7.73 -1.20
C ILE A 65 8.48 8.87 -2.20
N VAL A 66 9.46 9.77 -2.14
CA VAL A 66 9.67 10.78 -3.19
C VAL A 66 10.32 10.10 -4.40
N THR A 67 9.67 10.14 -5.54
CA THR A 67 10.13 9.50 -6.78
C THR A 67 10.72 10.51 -7.77
N SER A 68 10.34 11.77 -7.68
CA SER A 68 10.85 12.87 -8.50
C SER A 68 10.95 14.14 -7.68
N ALA A 69 12.07 14.85 -7.81
CA ALA A 69 12.29 16.14 -7.18
C ALA A 69 13.35 16.93 -7.95
N PRO A 70 13.44 18.26 -7.79
CA PRO A 70 14.50 19.05 -8.39
C PRO A 70 15.89 18.57 -7.92
N SER A 71 16.83 18.43 -8.85
CA SER A 71 18.20 17.97 -8.54
C SER A 71 18.95 18.87 -7.57
N ALA A 72 18.57 20.15 -7.51
CA ALA A 72 19.10 21.12 -6.55
C ALA A 72 18.81 20.76 -5.08
N LEU A 73 17.86 19.85 -4.79
CA LEU A 73 17.61 19.37 -3.44
C LEU A 73 18.65 18.36 -2.94
N GLY A 74 19.45 17.76 -3.83
CA GLY A 74 20.56 16.87 -3.46
C GLY A 74 20.21 15.43 -3.10
N TYR A 75 18.93 15.04 -3.03
CA TYR A 75 18.55 13.67 -2.68
C TYR A 75 18.77 12.66 -3.81
N THR A 76 19.23 11.47 -3.43
CA THR A 76 19.16 10.28 -4.29
C THR A 76 17.73 9.75 -4.30
N LEU A 77 17.15 9.61 -5.49
CA LEU A 77 15.78 9.14 -5.69
C LEU A 77 15.77 7.66 -6.14
N PRO A 78 14.78 6.85 -5.73
CA PRO A 78 13.66 7.20 -4.86
C PRO A 78 14.09 7.39 -3.39
N PHE A 79 13.54 8.40 -2.72
CA PHE A 79 13.86 8.75 -1.34
C PHE A 79 12.70 8.37 -0.41
N ASN A 80 12.92 7.44 0.52
CA ASN A 80 11.91 7.03 1.51
C ASN A 80 11.96 7.96 2.73
N VAL A 81 10.95 8.82 2.86
CA VAL A 81 10.91 9.86 3.89
C VAL A 81 10.76 9.25 5.29
N LEU A 82 9.86 8.28 5.46
CA LEU A 82 9.62 7.64 6.75
C LEU A 82 10.84 6.87 7.25
N ALA A 83 11.50 6.13 6.37
CA ALA A 83 12.66 5.32 6.72
C ALA A 83 13.92 6.15 7.03
N ASN A 84 14.03 7.36 6.46
CA ASN A 84 15.19 8.23 6.68
C ASN A 84 14.92 9.34 7.71
N SER A 85 13.69 9.53 8.18
CA SER A 85 13.37 10.55 9.18
C SER A 85 13.90 10.19 10.58
N THR A 86 14.39 11.19 11.32
CA THR A 86 14.69 11.07 12.75
C THR A 86 13.44 11.25 13.62
N GLY A 87 12.41 11.89 13.08
CA GLY A 87 11.14 12.11 13.77
C GLY A 87 9.99 12.42 12.81
N VAL A 88 8.80 11.95 13.17
CA VAL A 88 7.54 12.23 12.48
C VAL A 88 6.67 13.02 13.45
N PHE A 89 6.30 14.25 13.08
CA PHE A 89 5.49 15.15 13.90
C PHE A 89 4.00 14.96 13.69
N ASP A 90 3.62 14.62 12.46
CA ASP A 90 2.25 14.33 12.09
C ASP A 90 2.23 13.32 10.94
N ASN A 91 1.22 12.45 10.96
CA ASN A 91 1.00 11.41 9.97
C ASN A 91 -0.49 11.03 9.98
N SER A 92 -1.30 11.95 9.48
CA SER A 92 -2.75 11.84 9.46
C SER A 92 -3.29 12.15 8.07
N PHE A 93 -4.06 11.23 7.52
CA PHE A 93 -4.73 11.36 6.24
C PHE A 93 -6.21 10.99 6.39
N THR A 94 -7.06 11.67 5.64
CA THR A 94 -8.48 11.33 5.51
C THR A 94 -8.76 10.88 4.09
N VAL A 95 -9.32 9.68 3.95
CA VAL A 95 -9.71 9.09 2.67
C VAL A 95 -11.22 8.93 2.65
N SER A 96 -11.85 9.36 1.57
CA SER A 96 -13.29 9.18 1.33
C SER A 96 -13.53 8.97 -0.16
N GLY A 97 -14.26 7.90 -0.52
CA GLY A 97 -14.50 7.54 -1.92
C GLY A 97 -13.21 7.18 -2.67
N GLY A 98 -12.20 6.65 -1.97
CA GLY A 98 -10.92 6.29 -2.59
C GLY A 98 -10.06 7.48 -3.03
N VAL A 99 -10.31 8.68 -2.49
CA VAL A 99 -9.47 9.87 -2.67
C VAL A 99 -9.09 10.48 -1.32
N ILE A 100 -7.92 11.09 -1.25
CA ILE A 100 -7.49 11.84 -0.06
C ILE A 100 -8.20 13.19 -0.05
N THR A 101 -8.99 13.46 0.99
CA THR A 101 -9.76 14.70 1.15
C THR A 101 -9.12 15.67 2.15
N ALA A 102 -8.28 15.15 3.05
CA ALA A 102 -7.46 15.94 3.96
C ALA A 102 -6.16 15.22 4.28
N SER A 103 -5.09 15.96 4.52
CA SER A 103 -3.80 15.43 4.92
C SER A 103 -3.11 16.37 5.90
N SER A 104 -2.31 15.78 6.79
CA SER A 104 -1.34 16.46 7.63
C SER A 104 -0.18 15.52 7.83
N PHE A 105 0.96 15.83 7.22
CA PHE A 105 2.17 15.04 7.35
C PHE A 105 3.38 15.94 7.58
N GLY A 106 4.19 15.58 8.56
CA GLY A 106 5.46 16.25 8.82
C GLY A 106 6.51 15.27 9.30
N ALA A 107 7.64 15.22 8.62
CA ALA A 107 8.80 14.45 9.03
C ALA A 107 10.05 15.34 8.99
N GLN A 108 10.99 15.07 9.89
CA GLN A 108 12.27 15.76 9.99
C GLN A 108 13.43 14.78 9.98
N TYR A 109 14.53 15.21 9.38
CA TYR A 109 15.83 14.59 9.45
C TYR A 109 16.86 15.67 9.81
N ASN A 110 17.36 15.66 11.04
CA ASN A 110 18.22 16.73 11.56
C ASN A 110 17.56 18.13 11.42
N SER A 111 18.07 18.99 10.54
CA SER A 111 17.53 20.33 10.24
C SER A 111 16.70 20.39 8.95
N GLU A 112 16.52 19.25 8.27
CA GLU A 112 15.73 19.10 7.05
C GLU A 112 14.30 18.71 7.40
N ALA A 113 13.33 19.08 6.55
CA ALA A 113 11.97 18.61 6.68
C ALA A 113 11.33 18.26 5.35
N PHE A 114 10.37 17.34 5.46
CA PHE A 114 9.41 17.03 4.42
C PHE A 114 8.02 17.14 5.04
N THR A 115 7.17 17.99 4.47
CA THR A 115 5.78 18.17 4.93
C THR A 115 4.81 18.13 3.78
N LEU A 116 3.60 17.63 4.06
CA LEU A 116 2.44 17.71 3.17
C LEU A 116 1.28 18.29 3.98
N ASN A 117 0.87 19.52 3.68
CA ASN A 117 -0.26 20.20 4.30
C ASN A 117 -0.26 20.18 5.84
N LEU A 118 0.92 20.29 6.49
CA LEU A 118 1.04 20.16 7.94
C LEU A 118 0.39 21.34 8.67
N SER A 119 0.72 22.57 8.27
CA SER A 119 0.09 23.79 8.81
C SER A 119 0.09 24.90 7.75
N PRO A 120 -0.96 24.96 6.90
CA PRO A 120 -1.08 26.00 5.88
C PRO A 120 -0.92 27.41 6.47
N GLY A 121 -0.08 28.22 5.82
CA GLY A 121 0.31 29.56 6.28
C GLY A 121 1.60 29.59 7.12
N SER A 122 2.13 28.44 7.54
CA SER A 122 3.39 28.33 8.32
C SER A 122 4.31 27.23 7.80
N LEU A 123 3.85 25.98 7.83
CA LEU A 123 4.56 24.77 7.39
C LEU A 123 3.64 23.96 6.48
N GLY A 124 3.24 24.52 5.34
CA GLY A 124 2.35 23.85 4.38
C GLY A 124 2.97 22.59 3.76
N SER A 125 3.31 22.66 2.48
CA SER A 125 4.05 21.60 1.78
C SER A 125 5.45 22.07 1.47
N LEU A 126 6.46 21.36 1.97
CA LEU A 126 7.85 21.67 1.68
C LEU A 126 8.73 20.44 1.63
N PHE A 127 9.83 20.56 0.89
CA PHE A 127 10.94 19.62 0.93
C PHE A 127 12.24 20.42 0.93
N SER A 128 12.94 20.39 2.06
CA SER A 128 14.20 21.11 2.26
C SER A 128 15.32 20.60 1.35
N VAL A 129 16.41 21.35 1.22
CA VAL A 129 17.64 20.84 0.57
C VAL A 129 18.38 19.91 1.55
N GLN A 130 18.94 18.82 1.04
CA GLN A 130 19.75 17.90 1.84
C GLN A 130 20.96 18.63 2.46
N GLY A 131 21.15 18.44 3.77
CA GLY A 131 22.21 19.06 4.55
C GLY A 131 21.97 20.53 4.93
N ALA A 132 20.81 21.12 4.58
CA ALA A 132 20.53 22.51 4.90
C ALA A 132 20.14 22.72 6.36
N ALA A 133 20.53 23.87 6.93
CA ALA A 133 20.16 24.30 8.28
C ALA A 133 18.80 25.03 8.34
N ASN A 134 18.15 25.27 7.20
CA ASN A 134 16.89 26.00 7.10
C ASN A 134 15.83 25.12 6.42
N LEU A 135 14.67 24.98 7.08
CA LEU A 135 13.54 24.18 6.58
C LEU A 135 13.01 24.69 5.24
N PHE A 136 13.06 26.01 5.02
CA PHE A 136 12.57 26.67 3.81
C PHE A 136 13.63 26.77 2.70
N SER A 137 14.70 25.98 2.79
CA SER A 137 15.82 26.01 1.83
C SER A 137 15.53 25.36 0.47
N GLY A 138 14.40 24.66 0.31
CA GLY A 138 14.11 23.87 -0.89
C GLY A 138 12.84 24.29 -1.62
N VAL A 139 12.02 23.30 -1.98
CA VAL A 139 10.71 23.53 -2.62
C VAL A 139 9.71 23.88 -1.53
N VAL A 140 9.03 25.02 -1.63
CA VAL A 140 8.10 25.49 -0.60
C VAL A 140 6.80 26.00 -1.21
N ASP A 141 5.69 25.47 -0.70
CA ASP A 141 4.32 25.94 -0.87
C ASP A 141 3.67 26.07 0.50
N LEU A 142 3.83 27.25 1.12
CA LEU A 142 3.39 27.50 2.50
C LEU A 142 1.90 27.29 2.73
N ASN A 143 1.08 27.46 1.69
CA ASN A 143 -0.37 27.33 1.78
C ASN A 143 -0.88 26.00 1.20
N SER A 144 0.03 25.12 0.75
CA SER A 144 -0.29 23.83 0.10
C SER A 144 -1.28 23.95 -1.06
N THR A 145 -1.26 25.09 -1.77
CA THR A 145 -2.18 25.41 -2.87
C THR A 145 -1.97 24.57 -4.12
N THR A 146 -0.78 24.01 -4.28
CA THR A 146 -0.39 23.17 -5.43
C THR A 146 -0.37 21.68 -5.09
N LEU A 147 -0.61 21.33 -3.82
CA LEU A 147 -0.61 19.94 -3.37
C LEU A 147 -1.81 19.21 -3.96
N THR A 148 -1.52 18.09 -4.62
CA THR A 148 -2.54 17.22 -5.20
C THR A 148 -2.27 15.77 -4.85
N TYR A 149 -3.34 14.99 -4.76
CA TYR A 149 -3.31 13.55 -4.61
C TYR A 149 -4.08 12.90 -5.75
N SER A 150 -3.58 11.78 -6.25
CA SER A 150 -4.33 10.93 -7.18
C SER A 150 -4.15 9.46 -6.80
N PRO A 151 -5.15 8.60 -7.00
CA PRO A 151 -4.97 7.17 -6.83
C PRO A 151 -3.81 6.69 -7.72
N ALA A 152 -2.87 5.93 -7.15
CA ALA A 152 -1.90 5.24 -7.96
C ALA A 152 -2.61 4.13 -8.76
N ALA A 153 -2.16 3.89 -9.99
CA ALA A 153 -2.70 2.79 -10.77
C ALA A 153 -2.62 1.49 -9.94
N PRO A 154 -3.67 0.65 -9.93
CA PRO A 154 -3.65 -0.58 -9.15
C PRO A 154 -2.45 -1.41 -9.62
N THR A 155 -1.49 -1.61 -8.72
CA THR A 155 -0.43 -2.59 -8.94
C THR A 155 -1.14 -3.93 -8.93
N THR A 156 -1.24 -4.58 -10.09
CA THR A 156 -1.85 -5.90 -10.22
C THR A 156 -1.08 -6.86 -9.33
N VAL A 157 -1.55 -7.08 -8.10
CA VAL A 157 -1.04 -8.13 -7.24
C VAL A 157 -1.28 -9.43 -8.02
N PRO A 158 -0.24 -10.21 -8.36
CA PRO A 158 -0.48 -11.55 -8.88
C PRO A 158 -1.22 -12.30 -7.79
N GLU A 159 -2.47 -12.70 -8.05
CA GLU A 159 -3.16 -13.62 -7.17
C GLU A 159 -2.22 -14.80 -6.90
N PRO A 160 -2.08 -15.25 -5.63
CA PRO A 160 -1.36 -16.49 -5.35
C PRO A 160 -1.97 -17.58 -6.24
N ALA A 161 -1.15 -18.15 -7.11
CA ALA A 161 -1.50 -19.25 -8.02
C ALA A 161 -1.81 -20.57 -7.29
N THR A 162 -2.45 -20.51 -6.12
CA THR A 162 -2.72 -21.65 -5.24
C THR A 162 -4.10 -22.26 -5.51
N VAL A 163 -4.99 -21.61 -6.28
CA VAL A 163 -6.33 -22.16 -6.55
C VAL A 163 -6.34 -23.23 -7.66
N LEU A 164 -5.36 -23.24 -8.58
CA LEU A 164 -5.30 -24.24 -9.66
C LEU A 164 -4.53 -25.52 -9.28
N GLY A 165 -3.76 -25.51 -8.17
CA GLY A 165 -2.99 -26.68 -7.72
C GLY A 165 -3.78 -27.74 -6.96
N LEU A 166 -5.01 -27.44 -6.51
CA LEU A 166 -5.84 -28.38 -5.74
C LEU A 166 -6.75 -29.26 -6.61
N LEU A 167 -6.90 -28.96 -7.90
CA LEU A 167 -7.68 -29.80 -8.83
C LEU A 167 -6.86 -30.96 -9.43
N SER A 168 -5.53 -30.92 -9.37
CA SER A 168 -4.67 -31.97 -9.94
C SER A 168 -4.45 -33.18 -9.02
N VAL A 169 -4.83 -33.11 -7.74
CA VAL A 169 -4.70 -34.25 -6.79
C VAL A 169 -5.94 -35.16 -6.77
N ALA A 170 -7.02 -34.82 -7.48
CA ALA A 170 -8.15 -35.73 -7.69
C ALA A 170 -8.01 -36.60 -8.97
N GLY A 171 -7.04 -36.28 -9.85
CA GLY A 171 -6.91 -36.88 -11.19
C GLY A 171 -5.96 -38.07 -11.31
N VAL A 172 -5.24 -38.46 -10.26
CA VAL A 172 -4.26 -39.58 -10.29
C VAL A 172 -4.69 -40.71 -9.34
N GLY A 173 -5.97 -41.09 -9.40
CA GLY A 173 -6.50 -42.26 -8.69
C GLY A 173 -7.34 -43.19 -9.56
N LEU A 174 -7.59 -42.83 -10.82
CA LEU A 174 -8.53 -43.53 -11.70
C LEU A 174 -7.87 -44.13 -12.96
N LEU A 175 -6.58 -44.47 -12.87
CA LEU A 175 -5.82 -45.08 -13.97
C LEU A 175 -4.95 -46.22 -13.44
N CYS A 176 -5.58 -47.26 -12.90
CA CYS A 176 -4.97 -48.60 -12.77
C CYS A 176 -6.01 -49.65 -12.34
N LYS A 177 -7.05 -49.88 -13.15
CA LYS A 177 -7.73 -51.20 -13.17
C LYS A 177 -8.45 -51.44 -14.50
N GLY A 178 -7.69 -51.34 -15.58
CA GLY A 178 -8.07 -51.86 -16.89
C GLY A 178 -7.28 -53.13 -17.19
N ARG A 179 -7.82 -54.30 -16.81
CA ARG A 179 -7.58 -55.57 -17.51
C ARG A 179 -8.67 -56.57 -17.12
N LYS A 180 -9.77 -56.51 -17.86
CA LYS A 180 -10.72 -57.61 -18.03
C LYS A 180 -10.19 -58.48 -19.16
N LEU A 181 -9.99 -59.78 -18.94
CA LEU A 181 -10.14 -60.80 -19.98
C LEU A 181 -10.70 -62.05 -19.30
N GLU A 182 -11.95 -62.33 -19.62
CA GLU A 182 -12.63 -63.63 -19.49
C GLU A 182 -11.89 -64.66 -20.37
N LYS A 183 -11.79 -65.95 -20.02
CA LYS A 183 -12.87 -66.93 -19.89
C LYS A 183 -12.34 -68.17 -19.15
#